data_AF-A0A089ZQG3-F1
#
_entry.id   AF-A0A089ZQG3-F1
#
_cell.length_a   1.000
_cell.length_b   1.000
_cell.length_c   1.000
_cell.angle_alpha   90.00
_cell.angle_beta   90.00
_cell.angle_gamma   90.00
#
_symmetry.space_group_name_H-M   'P 1'
#
loop_
_entity.id
_entity.type
_entity.pdbx_description
1 polymer ?
#
loop_
_entity_poly.entity_id
_entity_poly.type
_entity_poly.pdbx_seq_one_letter_code
_entity_poly.pdbx_strand_id
1 'polypeptide(L)'
;MTAKKERSEKSLHPLDKEPVIATGLSARTSITSSLEKLQKEIENTIFDSEKAVANFNRQLRSKYALIEKLKEDISTGSTGLIKGQTGTAHLHEIFEEHEAALHRIKILNEDCESLKKANKRLVSEEQAAFKTASLIEFDKINAQDENRELLFQLHQSQEIIERLVDERNMTQRQQHRIESFINKNPHYWECDSISVNVVDNETLRWIVTQTYINNLYIPTLRFDTKVCSGIGTITLYRSAACSPLIKWPTAFKQSNQLPLVATQGPVMQHGNAILSELGSSDWLMVCELVRKVLRAVKNTELTKFANFNKDEFINGFSVLDHLLQGWPGLLRYDDVLISSTANLDNYQSISIILKNVRLGHKVWPEFEYKLASANDINESFGQNPRLEFFESSAHAFHSWFAESDDDRGKRLELRFAMPHAMDTNVWNLLQDEDKLLITAIVVSLPTQLDNLIFTGALQGADCTRWKVVSESLKQILIRNTSAGPEKPREKGRKAAKTPSTARLQTKDLVRLPTSKN
;
A
#
# COMPACT_ATOMS: atom_id res chain seq x y z
N MET A 1 -10.46 42.75 11.29
CA MET A 1 -11.40 42.05 10.39
C MET A 1 -11.87 40.78 11.10
N THR A 2 -13.04 40.87 11.72
CA THR A 2 -13.62 39.87 12.62
C THR A 2 -14.70 39.08 11.91
N ALA A 3 -14.44 37.80 11.63
CA ALA A 3 -15.46 36.87 11.14
C ALA A 3 -16.03 36.08 12.33
N LYS A 4 -17.27 36.43 12.71
CA LYS A 4 -18.13 35.66 13.62
C LYS A 4 -18.41 34.29 13.00
N LYS A 5 -18.12 33.21 13.74
CA LYS A 5 -18.54 31.85 13.39
C LYS A 5 -19.65 31.44 14.33
N GLU A 6 -20.87 31.38 13.80
CA GLU A 6 -22.07 30.90 14.48
C GLU A 6 -21.93 29.41 14.81
N ARG A 7 -22.12 29.07 16.09
CA ARG A 7 -22.33 27.70 16.57
C ARG A 7 -23.84 27.43 16.52
N SER A 8 -24.26 26.49 15.68
CA SER A 8 -25.62 25.94 15.72
C SER A 8 -25.67 24.83 16.78
N GLU A 9 -26.22 25.13 17.95
CA GLU A 9 -26.71 24.13 18.89
C GLU A 9 -27.96 23.48 18.28
N LYS A 10 -27.84 22.26 17.75
CA LYS A 10 -28.99 21.41 17.44
C LYS A 10 -29.37 20.63 18.69
N SER A 11 -30.45 21.10 19.30
CA SER A 11 -31.26 20.42 20.31
C SER A 11 -31.50 18.95 19.95
N LEU A 12 -31.10 18.05 20.86
CA LEU A 12 -31.58 16.67 20.88
C LEU A 12 -33.07 16.68 21.23
N HIS A 13 -33.91 16.31 20.28
CA HIS A 13 -35.28 15.88 20.54
C HIS A 13 -35.26 14.49 21.19
N PRO A 14 -36.06 14.25 22.25
CA PRO A 14 -36.26 12.90 22.77
C PRO A 14 -37.12 12.12 21.77
N LEU A 15 -36.61 10.98 21.29
CA LEU A 15 -37.40 10.04 20.50
C LEU A 15 -38.47 9.43 21.41
N ASP A 16 -39.72 9.70 21.04
CA ASP A 16 -40.92 9.13 21.60
C ASP A 16 -40.87 7.60 21.59
N LYS A 17 -41.18 7.00 22.75
CA LYS A 17 -41.42 5.57 22.88
C LYS A 17 -42.78 5.26 22.26
N GLU A 18 -42.80 4.74 21.03
CA GLU A 18 -44.02 4.20 20.45
C GLU A 18 -44.42 2.84 21.07
N PRO A 19 -45.71 2.61 21.35
CA PRO A 19 -46.20 1.38 21.98
C PRO A 19 -46.57 0.34 20.90
N VAL A 20 -45.58 -0.37 20.35
CA VAL A 20 -45.83 -1.35 19.26
C VAL A 20 -46.44 -2.68 19.77
N ILE A 21 -46.56 -2.88 21.08
CA ILE A 21 -47.14 -4.12 21.65
C ILE A 21 -48.69 -4.09 21.68
N ALA A 22 -49.33 -2.93 21.47
CA ALA A 22 -50.80 -2.81 21.62
C ALA A 22 -51.62 -3.30 20.40
N THR A 23 -51.06 -3.34 19.19
CA THR A 23 -51.83 -3.64 17.97
C THR A 23 -52.01 -5.15 17.72
N GLY A 24 -51.04 -5.99 18.10
CA GLY A 24 -51.15 -7.45 17.93
C GLY A 24 -52.19 -8.10 18.85
N LEU A 25 -52.37 -7.58 20.07
CA LEU A 25 -53.39 -8.05 21.02
C LEU A 25 -54.81 -7.64 20.59
N SER A 26 -54.95 -6.47 19.95
CA SER A 26 -56.23 -5.98 19.41
C SER A 26 -56.70 -6.79 18.19
N ALA A 27 -55.78 -7.22 17.32
CA ALA A 27 -56.12 -8.06 16.18
C ALA A 27 -56.49 -9.49 16.61
N ARG A 28 -55.77 -10.05 17.59
CA ARG A 28 -56.11 -11.37 18.18
C ARG A 28 -57.50 -11.39 18.80
N THR A 29 -57.87 -10.37 19.57
CA THR A 29 -59.21 -10.29 20.19
C THR A 29 -60.32 -10.11 19.16
N SER A 30 -60.07 -9.39 18.07
CA SER A 30 -61.05 -9.23 16.98
C SER A 30 -61.30 -10.51 16.19
N ILE A 31 -60.26 -11.33 15.97
CA ILE A 31 -60.39 -12.59 15.23
C ILE A 31 -61.05 -13.66 16.10
N THR A 32 -60.66 -13.79 17.38
CA THR A 32 -61.31 -14.73 18.31
C THR A 32 -62.79 -14.39 18.52
N SER A 33 -63.12 -13.11 18.65
CA SER A 33 -64.51 -12.63 18.73
C SER A 33 -65.33 -13.00 17.49
N SER A 34 -64.74 -12.89 16.30
CA SER A 34 -65.44 -13.19 15.04
C SER A 34 -65.65 -14.70 14.88
N LEU A 35 -64.68 -15.52 15.31
CA LEU A 35 -64.77 -16.98 15.30
C LEU A 35 -65.83 -17.49 16.29
N GLU A 36 -65.89 -16.94 17.51
CA GLU A 36 -66.92 -17.30 18.50
C GLU A 36 -68.33 -16.97 17.98
N LYS A 37 -68.47 -15.85 17.27
CA LYS A 37 -69.74 -15.44 16.67
C LYS A 37 -70.18 -16.41 15.55
N LEU A 38 -69.26 -16.78 14.66
CA LEU A 38 -69.51 -17.75 13.59
C LEU A 38 -69.81 -19.14 14.14
N GLN A 39 -69.09 -19.59 15.17
CA GLN A 39 -69.36 -20.86 15.82
C GLN A 39 -70.77 -20.89 16.43
N LYS A 40 -71.17 -19.82 17.11
CA LYS A 40 -72.51 -19.69 17.68
C LYS A 40 -73.60 -19.66 16.61
N GLU A 41 -73.34 -19.04 15.47
CA GLU A 41 -74.28 -19.01 14.33
C GLU A 41 -74.45 -20.39 13.69
N ILE A 42 -73.35 -21.16 13.57
CA ILE A 42 -73.38 -22.55 13.11
C ILE A 42 -74.14 -23.44 14.11
N GLU A 43 -73.84 -23.32 15.41
CA GLU A 43 -74.54 -24.07 16.47
C GLU A 43 -76.04 -23.77 16.48
N ASN A 44 -76.44 -22.50 16.31
CA ASN A 44 -77.85 -22.13 16.17
C ASN A 44 -78.49 -22.73 14.92
N THR A 45 -77.78 -22.73 13.79
CA THR A 45 -78.29 -23.29 12.53
C THR A 45 -78.47 -24.81 12.64
N ILE A 46 -77.53 -25.50 13.30
CA ILE A 46 -77.64 -26.93 13.60
C ILE A 46 -78.85 -27.17 14.52
N PHE A 47 -78.98 -26.41 15.60
CA PHE A 47 -80.12 -26.53 16.52
C PHE A 47 -81.47 -26.30 15.84
N ASP A 48 -81.57 -25.30 14.96
CA ASP A 48 -82.78 -25.02 14.18
C ASP A 48 -83.09 -26.14 13.19
N SER A 49 -82.06 -26.74 12.58
CA SER A 49 -82.22 -27.91 11.70
C SER A 49 -82.68 -29.16 12.47
N GLU A 50 -82.12 -29.42 13.66
CA GLU A 50 -82.54 -30.52 14.54
C GLU A 50 -83.98 -30.32 15.00
N LYS A 51 -84.37 -29.09 15.33
CA LYS A 51 -85.74 -28.72 15.69
C LYS A 51 -86.71 -28.89 14.51
N ALA A 52 -86.29 -28.54 13.29
CA ALA A 52 -87.06 -28.77 12.08
C ALA A 52 -87.27 -30.28 11.81
N VAL A 53 -86.22 -31.09 11.98
CA VAL A 53 -86.30 -32.56 11.86
C VAL A 53 -87.20 -33.14 12.96
N ALA A 54 -87.10 -32.67 14.20
CA ALA A 54 -87.97 -33.10 15.29
C ALA A 54 -89.45 -32.76 15.02
N ASN A 55 -89.74 -31.55 14.50
CA ASN A 55 -91.08 -31.15 14.09
C ASN A 55 -91.61 -31.99 12.92
N PHE A 56 -90.77 -32.26 11.92
CA PHE A 56 -91.14 -33.13 10.80
C PHE A 56 -91.42 -34.56 11.27
N ASN A 57 -90.61 -35.11 12.17
CA ASN A 57 -90.85 -36.41 12.80
C ASN A 57 -92.16 -36.43 13.62
N ARG A 58 -92.50 -35.31 14.28
CA ARG A 58 -93.79 -35.16 14.96
C ARG A 58 -94.96 -35.14 13.99
N GLN A 59 -94.83 -34.45 12.86
CA GLN A 59 -95.81 -34.46 11.76
C GLN A 59 -95.95 -35.86 11.14
N LEU A 60 -94.85 -36.58 10.93
CA LEU A 60 -94.86 -37.97 10.46
C LEU A 60 -95.58 -38.88 11.46
N ARG A 61 -95.27 -38.80 12.76
CA ARG A 61 -95.99 -39.57 13.79
C ARG A 61 -97.49 -39.24 13.80
N SER A 62 -97.85 -37.97 13.61
CA SER A 62 -99.25 -37.54 13.46
C SER A 62 -99.91 -38.11 12.20
N LYS A 63 -99.21 -38.13 11.05
CA LYS A 63 -99.68 -38.75 9.81
C LYS A 63 -99.80 -40.27 9.95
N TYR A 64 -98.84 -40.94 10.58
CA TYR A 64 -98.90 -42.37 10.88
C TYR A 64 -100.05 -42.71 11.84
N ALA A 65 -100.31 -41.86 12.85
CA ALA A 65 -101.49 -42.00 13.70
C ALA A 65 -102.80 -41.80 12.92
N LEU A 66 -102.82 -40.88 11.94
CA LEU A 66 -103.96 -40.69 11.03
C LEU A 66 -104.15 -41.90 10.10
N ILE A 67 -103.06 -42.52 9.64
CA ILE A 67 -103.07 -43.75 8.83
C ILE A 67 -103.55 -44.94 9.65
N GLU A 68 -103.08 -45.10 10.89
CA GLU A 68 -103.58 -46.13 11.80
C GLU A 68 -105.07 -45.92 12.10
N LYS A 69 -105.49 -44.67 12.31
CA LYS A 69 -106.92 -44.31 12.45
C LYS A 69 -107.73 -44.58 11.18
N LEU A 70 -107.18 -44.30 9.99
CA LEU A 70 -107.79 -44.63 8.71
C LEU A 70 -107.81 -46.14 8.44
N LYS A 71 -106.80 -46.89 8.88
CA LYS A 71 -106.81 -48.37 8.85
C LYS A 71 -107.86 -48.92 9.81
N GLU A 72 -108.09 -48.27 10.94
CA GLU A 72 -109.13 -48.61 11.93
C GLU A 72 -110.53 -48.25 11.40
N ASP A 73 -110.70 -47.10 10.74
CA ASP A 73 -111.94 -46.67 10.05
C ASP A 73 -112.22 -47.54 8.81
N ILE A 74 -111.19 -47.94 8.07
CA ILE A 74 -111.28 -48.94 7.01
C ILE A 74 -111.55 -50.32 7.61
N SER A 75 -111.00 -50.68 8.77
CA SER A 75 -111.30 -51.96 9.44
C SER A 75 -112.78 -52.02 9.82
N THR A 76 -113.32 -50.94 10.39
CA THR A 76 -114.69 -50.86 10.90
C THR A 76 -115.77 -50.62 9.83
N GLY A 77 -115.42 -50.12 8.64
CA GLY A 77 -116.40 -49.83 7.58
C GLY A 77 -116.65 -50.94 6.54
N SER A 78 -116.83 -52.22 6.90
CA SER A 78 -117.07 -53.35 5.95
C SER A 78 -118.52 -53.63 5.57
N THR A 79 -119.43 -52.69 5.82
CA THR A 79 -120.85 -52.80 5.45
C THR A 79 -121.36 -51.43 5.01
N GLY A 80 -121.21 -51.12 3.71
CA GLY A 80 -121.78 -49.96 3.01
C GLY A 80 -120.75 -48.97 2.45
N LEU A 81 -120.35 -49.01 1.17
CA LEU A 81 -120.51 -50.04 0.13
C LEU A 81 -119.27 -50.96 0.12
N ILE A 82 -119.37 -52.17 -0.45
CA ILE A 82 -118.23 -53.11 -0.58
C ILE A 82 -116.96 -52.35 -0.98
N LYS A 83 -116.01 -52.45 -0.05
CA LYS A 83 -114.83 -51.64 0.20
C LYS A 83 -113.75 -51.78 -0.85
N GLY A 84 -112.94 -50.72 -0.87
CA GLY A 84 -111.53 -50.82 -1.23
C GLY A 84 -111.29 -50.25 -2.61
N GLN A 85 -110.95 -48.97 -2.65
CA GLN A 85 -110.13 -48.41 -3.73
C GLN A 85 -109.62 -46.99 -3.44
N THR A 86 -110.14 -46.29 -2.43
CA THR A 86 -109.63 -44.95 -2.04
C THR A 86 -108.52 -44.99 -0.97
N GLY A 87 -108.36 -46.07 -0.22
CA GLY A 87 -107.31 -46.21 0.81
C GLY A 87 -105.94 -46.66 0.29
N THR A 88 -105.88 -47.43 -0.81
CA THR A 88 -104.63 -47.97 -1.36
C THR A 88 -103.84 -46.94 -2.17
N ALA A 89 -104.51 -46.02 -2.87
CA ALA A 89 -103.85 -44.93 -3.60
C ALA A 89 -103.18 -43.92 -2.64
N HIS A 90 -103.86 -43.54 -1.57
CA HIS A 90 -103.31 -42.57 -0.61
C HIS A 90 -102.19 -43.17 0.27
N LEU A 91 -102.24 -44.47 0.56
CA LEU A 91 -101.12 -45.15 1.23
C LEU A 91 -99.88 -45.29 0.33
N HIS A 92 -100.07 -45.48 -0.98
CA HIS A 92 -98.94 -45.53 -1.92
C HIS A 92 -98.25 -44.17 -2.03
N GLU A 93 -99.01 -43.08 -2.09
CA GLU A 93 -98.51 -41.70 -2.09
C GLU A 93 -97.70 -41.39 -0.81
N ILE A 94 -98.18 -41.83 0.36
CA ILE A 94 -97.45 -41.61 1.62
C ILE A 94 -96.16 -42.46 1.70
N PHE A 95 -96.16 -43.66 1.14
CA PHE A 95 -94.95 -44.50 1.08
C PHE A 95 -93.90 -43.93 0.13
N GLU A 96 -94.31 -43.42 -1.03
CA GLU A 96 -93.40 -42.72 -1.95
C GLU A 96 -92.84 -41.43 -1.32
N GLU A 97 -93.67 -40.64 -0.63
CA GLU A 97 -93.20 -39.48 0.13
C GLU A 97 -92.19 -39.88 1.23
N HIS A 98 -92.41 -41.03 1.88
CA HIS A 98 -91.53 -41.51 2.94
C HIS A 98 -90.19 -42.02 2.41
N GLU A 99 -90.17 -42.80 1.33
CA GLU A 99 -88.92 -43.21 0.68
C GLU A 99 -88.15 -42.01 0.13
N ALA A 100 -88.84 -41.03 -0.48
CA ALA A 100 -88.23 -39.79 -0.91
C ALA A 100 -87.62 -39.00 0.27
N ALA A 101 -88.30 -38.99 1.43
CA ALA A 101 -87.79 -38.34 2.64
C ALA A 101 -86.56 -39.07 3.22
N LEU A 102 -86.56 -40.41 3.25
CA LEU A 102 -85.41 -41.20 3.70
C LEU A 102 -84.20 -41.02 2.79
N HIS A 103 -84.42 -40.98 1.47
CA HIS A 103 -83.36 -40.68 0.50
C HIS A 103 -82.76 -39.29 0.72
N ARG A 104 -83.60 -38.27 0.98
CA ARG A 104 -83.14 -36.92 1.34
C ARG A 104 -82.33 -36.90 2.64
N ILE A 105 -82.74 -37.64 3.68
CA ILE A 105 -82.00 -37.73 4.94
C ILE A 105 -80.63 -38.39 4.72
N LYS A 106 -80.57 -39.42 3.86
CA LYS A 106 -79.30 -40.07 3.52
C LYS A 106 -78.34 -39.10 2.82
N ILE A 107 -78.82 -38.35 1.82
CA ILE A 107 -78.04 -37.31 1.14
C ILE A 107 -77.57 -36.26 2.15
N LEU A 108 -78.45 -35.75 3.01
CA LEU A 108 -78.09 -34.74 4.01
C LEU A 108 -77.04 -35.24 5.01
N ASN A 109 -77.06 -36.52 5.38
CA ASN A 109 -76.04 -37.10 6.24
C ASN A 109 -74.69 -37.24 5.54
N GLU A 110 -74.69 -37.66 4.27
CA GLU A 110 -73.47 -37.72 3.45
C GLU A 110 -72.87 -36.32 3.25
N ASP A 111 -73.71 -35.31 2.99
CA ASP A 111 -73.30 -33.90 2.90
C ASP A 111 -72.74 -33.40 4.24
N CYS A 112 -73.38 -33.73 5.37
CA CYS A 112 -72.92 -33.34 6.70
C CYS A 112 -71.54 -33.94 7.03
N GLU A 113 -71.30 -35.22 6.70
CA GLU A 113 -69.98 -35.84 6.88
C GLU A 113 -68.92 -35.25 5.94
N SER A 114 -69.30 -34.92 4.69
CA SER A 114 -68.41 -34.23 3.75
C SER A 114 -68.00 -32.84 4.27
N LEU A 115 -68.95 -32.09 4.84
CA LEU A 115 -68.72 -30.78 5.45
C LEU A 115 -67.86 -30.88 6.71
N LYS A 116 -68.07 -31.87 7.57
CA LYS A 116 -67.19 -32.11 8.73
C LYS A 116 -65.75 -32.39 8.30
N LYS A 117 -65.56 -33.18 7.24
CA LYS A 117 -64.23 -33.48 6.69
C LYS A 117 -63.59 -32.24 6.07
N ALA A 118 -64.35 -31.42 5.34
CA ALA A 118 -63.88 -30.15 4.79
C ALA A 118 -63.48 -29.17 5.91
N ASN A 119 -64.30 -29.06 6.96
CA ASN A 119 -64.02 -28.19 8.11
C ASN A 119 -62.75 -28.62 8.85
N LYS A 120 -62.55 -29.93 9.06
CA LYS A 120 -61.29 -30.45 9.64
C LYS A 120 -60.05 -30.09 8.81
N ARG A 121 -60.17 -30.11 7.48
CA ARG A 121 -59.07 -29.69 6.58
C ARG A 121 -58.79 -28.20 6.71
N LEU A 122 -59.82 -27.37 6.66
CA LEU A 122 -59.69 -25.91 6.80
C LEU A 122 -59.04 -25.53 8.13
N VAL A 123 -59.46 -26.15 9.24
CA VAL A 123 -58.83 -25.94 10.56
C VAL A 123 -57.34 -26.33 10.55
N SER A 124 -56.98 -27.45 9.90
CA SER A 124 -55.58 -27.87 9.81
C SER A 124 -54.74 -26.93 8.92
N GLU A 125 -55.31 -26.41 7.85
CA GLU A 125 -54.67 -25.44 6.95
C GLU A 125 -54.48 -24.08 7.64
N GLU A 126 -55.49 -23.62 8.39
CA GLU A 126 -55.41 -22.39 9.19
C GLU A 126 -54.34 -22.51 10.30
N GLN A 127 -54.27 -23.65 10.99
CA GLN A 127 -53.21 -23.90 11.98
C GLN A 127 -51.82 -23.94 11.35
N ALA A 128 -51.68 -24.50 10.15
CA ALA A 128 -50.42 -24.49 9.41
C ALA A 128 -50.04 -23.07 8.98
N ALA A 129 -50.98 -22.32 8.42
CA ALA A 129 -50.79 -20.92 8.03
C ALA A 129 -50.41 -20.05 9.22
N PHE A 130 -51.04 -20.25 10.38
CA PHE A 130 -50.72 -19.55 11.62
C PHE A 130 -49.29 -19.83 12.10
N LYS A 131 -48.84 -21.09 12.05
CA LYS A 131 -47.45 -21.46 12.41
C LYS A 131 -46.44 -20.82 11.45
N THR A 132 -46.72 -20.84 10.14
CA THR A 132 -45.86 -20.19 9.14
C THR A 132 -45.80 -18.68 9.35
N ALA A 133 -46.93 -18.03 9.61
CA ALA A 133 -46.97 -16.59 9.90
C ALA A 133 -46.17 -16.24 11.16
N SER A 134 -46.29 -17.05 12.22
CA SER A 134 -45.52 -16.85 13.45
C SER A 134 -44.01 -17.03 13.26
N LEU A 135 -43.59 -17.96 12.40
CA LEU A 135 -42.17 -18.15 12.07
C LEU A 135 -41.62 -16.97 11.27
N ILE A 136 -42.36 -16.49 10.27
CA ILE A 136 -42.00 -15.31 9.48
C ILE A 136 -41.88 -14.07 10.37
N GLU A 137 -42.79 -13.89 11.33
CA GLU A 137 -42.75 -12.78 12.28
C GLU A 137 -41.51 -12.85 13.18
N PHE A 138 -41.15 -14.05 13.66
CA PHE A 138 -39.93 -14.28 14.43
C PHE A 138 -38.66 -13.98 13.63
N ASP A 139 -38.57 -14.47 12.39
CA ASP A 139 -37.43 -14.21 11.50
C ASP A 139 -37.30 -12.72 11.17
N LYS A 140 -38.43 -12.04 10.99
CA LYS A 140 -38.46 -10.59 10.77
C LYS A 140 -37.91 -9.83 11.98
N ILE A 141 -38.27 -10.22 13.20
CA ILE A 141 -37.74 -9.59 14.42
C ILE A 141 -36.24 -9.82 14.53
N ASN A 142 -35.77 -11.06 14.32
CA ASN A 142 -34.34 -11.36 14.35
C ASN A 142 -33.54 -10.56 13.31
N ALA A 143 -34.06 -10.48 12.08
CA ALA A 143 -33.44 -9.67 11.04
C ALA A 143 -33.45 -8.17 11.37
N GLN A 144 -34.46 -7.67 12.08
CA GLN A 144 -34.50 -6.28 12.54
C GLN A 144 -33.46 -6.02 13.63
N ASP A 145 -33.27 -6.95 14.56
CA ASP A 145 -32.27 -6.82 15.62
C ASP A 145 -30.84 -6.96 15.09
N GLU A 146 -30.59 -7.87 14.14
CA GLU A 146 -29.31 -7.97 13.45
C GLU A 146 -29.00 -6.69 12.67
N ASN A 147 -29.97 -6.13 11.95
CA ASN A 147 -29.80 -4.86 11.24
C ASN A 147 -29.49 -3.69 12.20
N ARG A 148 -30.09 -3.67 13.39
CA ARG A 148 -29.80 -2.66 14.42
C ARG A 148 -28.38 -2.79 14.94
N GLU A 149 -27.91 -4.01 15.20
CA GLU A 149 -26.55 -4.26 15.65
C GLU A 149 -25.52 -3.87 14.58
N LEU A 150 -25.75 -4.25 13.33
CA LEU A 150 -24.88 -3.86 12.21
C LEU A 150 -24.83 -2.33 12.03
N LEU A 151 -25.96 -1.64 12.16
CA LEU A 151 -26.02 -0.18 12.09
C LEU A 151 -25.25 0.46 13.24
N PHE A 152 -25.34 -0.10 14.45
CA PHE A 152 -24.58 0.36 15.61
C PHE A 152 -23.07 0.18 15.41
N GLN A 153 -22.63 -0.98 14.92
CA GLN A 153 -21.22 -1.24 14.61
C GLN A 153 -20.69 -0.32 13.51
N LEU A 154 -21.50 -0.05 12.48
CA LEU A 154 -21.15 0.89 11.41
C LEU A 154 -20.94 2.30 11.98
N HIS A 155 -21.84 2.77 12.85
CA HIS A 155 -21.70 4.07 13.51
C HIS A 155 -20.44 4.15 14.39
N GLN A 156 -20.14 3.12 15.17
CA GLN A 156 -18.90 3.09 15.96
C GLN A 156 -17.65 3.14 15.08
N SER A 157 -17.63 2.34 14.00
CA SER A 157 -16.51 2.33 13.06
C SER A 157 -16.32 3.70 12.39
N GLN A 158 -17.42 4.34 11.98
CA GLN A 158 -17.39 5.67 11.41
C GLN A 158 -16.85 6.70 12.39
N GLU A 159 -17.30 6.69 13.65
CA GLU A 159 -16.82 7.62 14.68
C GLU A 159 -15.31 7.45 14.95
N ILE A 160 -14.81 6.21 14.98
CA ILE A 160 -13.38 5.93 15.14
C ILE A 160 -12.59 6.48 13.95
N ILE A 161 -13.07 6.26 12.71
CA ILE A 161 -12.41 6.75 11.51
C ILE A 161 -12.39 8.28 11.48
N GLU A 162 -13.50 8.94 11.84
CA GLU A 162 -13.57 10.40 11.91
C GLU A 162 -12.56 10.96 12.91
N ARG A 163 -12.43 10.36 14.10
CA ARG A 163 -11.40 10.75 15.08
C ARG A 163 -9.98 10.59 14.53
N LEU A 164 -9.68 9.46 13.89
CA LEU A 164 -8.35 9.22 13.31
C LEU A 164 -8.02 10.20 12.17
N VAL A 165 -9.01 10.56 11.36
CA VAL A 165 -8.87 11.57 10.30
C VAL A 165 -8.61 12.95 10.90
N ASP A 166 -9.31 13.34 11.95
CA ASP A 166 -9.09 14.61 12.65
C ASP A 166 -7.71 14.68 13.30
N GLU A 167 -7.26 13.62 13.97
CA GLU A 167 -5.91 13.52 14.54
C GLU A 167 -4.82 13.63 13.46
N ARG A 168 -5.00 12.93 12.34
CA ARG A 168 -4.10 13.01 11.18
C ARG A 168 -4.06 14.42 10.60
N ASN A 169 -5.21 15.06 10.42
CA ASN A 169 -5.31 16.42 9.91
C ASN A 169 -4.64 17.44 10.85
N MET A 170 -4.80 17.28 12.16
CA MET A 170 -4.13 18.11 13.16
C MET A 170 -2.61 17.94 13.11
N THR A 171 -2.13 16.70 13.02
CA THR A 171 -0.70 16.39 12.90
C THR A 171 -0.11 16.95 11.60
N GLN A 172 -0.81 16.80 10.47
CA GLN A 172 -0.39 17.37 9.19
C GLN A 172 -0.37 18.90 9.21
N ARG A 173 -1.34 19.56 9.85
CA ARG A 173 -1.32 21.02 10.03
C ARG A 173 -0.16 21.47 10.89
N GLN A 174 0.16 20.75 11.97
CA GLN A 174 1.34 21.04 12.79
C GLN A 174 2.62 20.86 11.99
N GLN A 175 2.74 19.75 11.26
CA GLN A 175 3.89 19.44 10.40
C GLN A 175 4.11 20.54 9.36
N HIS A 176 3.05 20.95 8.63
CA HIS A 176 3.16 22.04 7.67
C HIS A 176 3.53 23.38 8.31
N ARG A 177 3.08 23.67 9.53
CA ARG A 177 3.49 24.88 10.25
C ARG A 177 4.97 24.83 10.63
N ILE A 178 5.47 23.67 11.07
CA ILE A 178 6.89 23.44 11.39
C ILE A 178 7.73 23.55 10.12
N GLU A 179 7.36 22.88 9.04
CA GLU A 179 8.03 22.99 7.73
C GLU A 179 8.05 24.43 7.22
N SER A 180 6.92 25.13 7.33
CA SER A 180 6.84 26.56 6.97
C SER A 180 7.75 27.42 7.85
N PHE A 181 7.86 27.11 9.15
CA PHE A 181 8.75 27.80 10.06
C PHE A 181 10.22 27.54 9.73
N ILE A 182 10.60 26.29 9.45
CA ILE A 182 11.95 25.88 9.04
C ILE A 182 12.32 26.54 7.70
N ASN A 183 11.40 26.55 6.73
CA ASN A 183 11.61 27.18 5.43
C ASN A 183 11.79 28.71 5.54
N LYS A 184 11.07 29.35 6.47
CA LYS A 184 11.24 30.79 6.75
C LYS A 184 12.50 31.09 7.57
N ASN A 185 12.94 30.14 8.37
CA ASN A 185 14.10 30.25 9.24
C ASN A 185 15.12 29.15 8.88
N PRO A 186 15.73 29.19 7.69
CA PRO A 186 16.74 28.20 7.26
C PRO A 186 18.02 28.25 8.12
N HIS A 187 18.04 29.13 9.14
CA HIS A 187 19.13 29.35 10.07
C HIS A 187 18.83 28.84 11.48
N TYR A 188 17.61 28.34 11.72
CA TYR A 188 17.22 27.79 13.00
C TYR A 188 18.02 26.51 13.30
N TRP A 189 18.64 26.46 14.48
CA TRP A 189 19.24 25.25 15.00
C TRP A 189 18.31 24.65 16.05
N GLU A 190 17.62 23.58 15.67
CA GLU A 190 16.79 22.81 16.56
C GLU A 190 17.68 21.94 17.47
N CYS A 191 17.80 22.37 18.72
CA CYS A 191 18.53 21.70 19.79
C CYS A 191 18.01 22.20 21.14
N ASP A 192 18.18 21.36 22.17
CA ASP A 192 17.81 21.72 23.55
C ASP A 192 18.88 22.63 24.18
N SER A 193 20.15 22.27 24.06
CA SER A 193 21.25 23.08 24.56
C SER A 193 22.49 23.01 23.66
N ILE A 194 23.23 24.13 23.60
CA ILE A 194 24.55 24.22 22.98
C ILE A 194 25.51 24.71 24.06
N SER A 195 26.56 23.93 24.31
CA SER A 195 27.69 24.36 25.14
C SER A 195 28.96 24.37 24.31
N VAL A 196 29.73 25.45 24.47
CA VAL A 196 30.99 25.67 23.76
C VAL A 196 32.07 25.88 24.80
N ASN A 197 33.09 25.02 24.78
CA ASN A 197 34.23 25.07 25.68
C ASN A 197 35.52 25.23 24.89
N VAL A 198 36.42 26.10 25.33
CA VAL A 198 37.75 26.23 24.75
C VAL A 198 38.62 25.11 25.30
N VAL A 199 39.18 24.27 24.42
CA VAL A 199 40.07 23.16 24.83
C VAL A 199 41.52 23.63 24.86
N ASP A 200 41.92 24.35 23.83
CA ASP A 200 43.19 25.05 23.68
C ASP A 200 42.95 26.38 22.97
N ASN A 201 44.00 27.20 22.75
CA ASN A 201 43.85 28.53 22.16
C ASN A 201 43.22 28.53 20.74
N GLU A 202 43.17 27.39 20.05
CA GLU A 202 42.76 27.28 18.64
C GLU A 202 41.56 26.35 18.42
N THR A 203 41.17 25.57 19.43
CA THR A 203 40.18 24.50 19.35
C THR A 203 39.00 24.77 20.26
N LEU A 204 37.82 24.88 19.64
CA LEU A 204 36.54 24.94 20.34
C LEU A 204 35.88 23.57 20.35
N ARG A 205 35.46 23.12 21.53
CA ARG A 205 34.65 21.92 21.72
C ARG A 205 33.20 22.27 21.87
N TRP A 206 32.39 21.68 21.01
CA TRP A 206 30.96 21.83 20.96
C TRP A 206 30.31 20.58 21.53
N ILE A 207 29.34 20.77 22.43
CA ILE A 207 28.45 19.72 22.89
C ILE A 207 27.04 20.25 22.71
N VAL A 208 26.31 19.63 21.78
CA VAL A 208 24.94 19.96 21.44
C VAL A 208 24.05 18.79 21.85
N THR A 209 23.03 19.05 22.67
CA THR A 209 22.10 18.02 23.13
C THR A 209 20.80 18.05 22.34
N GLN A 210 20.21 16.87 22.11
CA GLN A 210 18.86 16.69 21.55
C GLN A 210 18.68 17.46 20.24
N THR A 211 19.61 17.30 19.29
CA THR A 211 19.63 18.13 18.09
C THR A 211 19.10 17.40 16.86
N TYR A 212 18.43 18.15 15.99
CA TYR A 212 18.07 17.72 14.66
C TYR A 212 18.95 18.41 13.62
N ILE A 213 19.63 17.62 12.79
CA ILE A 213 20.39 18.11 11.64
C ILE A 213 19.95 17.32 10.40
N ASN A 214 19.32 17.98 9.43
CA ASN A 214 18.75 17.34 8.23
C ASN A 214 17.85 16.14 8.55
N ASN A 215 16.93 16.32 9.50
CA ASN A 215 16.00 15.28 9.99
C ASN A 215 16.67 14.11 10.73
N LEU A 216 17.99 14.14 10.95
CA LEU A 216 18.68 13.18 11.81
C LEU A 216 18.64 13.70 13.26
N TYR A 217 17.97 12.95 14.13
CA TYR A 217 18.00 13.20 15.56
C TYR A 217 19.27 12.64 16.18
N ILE A 218 20.03 13.49 16.87
CA ILE A 218 21.26 13.14 17.56
C ILE A 218 21.11 13.53 19.03
N PRO A 219 21.00 12.55 19.96
CA PRO A 219 20.83 12.81 21.38
C PRO A 219 21.95 13.67 21.98
N THR A 220 23.20 13.45 21.56
CA THR A 220 24.35 14.26 21.95
C THR A 220 25.38 14.28 20.83
N LEU A 221 25.53 15.44 20.19
CA LEU A 221 26.52 15.70 19.17
C LEU A 221 27.72 16.40 19.81
N ARG A 222 28.86 15.70 19.84
CA ARG A 222 30.14 16.25 20.31
C ARG A 222 31.11 16.37 19.14
N PHE A 223 31.69 17.55 18.96
CA PHE A 223 32.68 17.81 17.94
C PHE A 223 33.61 18.95 18.32
N ASP A 224 34.82 18.89 17.81
CA ASP A 224 35.82 19.94 17.98
C ASP A 224 36.01 20.68 16.65
N THR A 225 36.17 22.00 16.72
CA THR A 225 36.43 22.85 15.56
C THR A 225 37.72 23.61 15.77
N LYS A 226 38.57 23.65 14.74
CA LYS A 226 39.81 24.43 14.74
C LYS A 226 40.12 24.94 13.34
N VAL A 227 40.88 26.01 13.22
CA VAL A 227 41.41 26.47 11.93
C VAL A 227 42.84 25.96 11.78
N CYS A 228 43.13 25.32 10.65
CA CYS A 228 44.46 24.86 10.32
C CYS A 228 44.83 25.36 8.92
N SER A 229 45.95 26.08 8.80
CA SER A 229 46.40 26.65 7.52
C SER A 229 45.33 27.50 6.81
N GLY A 230 44.56 28.27 7.57
CA GLY A 230 43.49 29.13 7.05
C GLY A 230 42.21 28.40 6.61
N ILE A 231 42.10 27.08 6.84
CA ILE A 231 40.90 26.29 6.54
C ILE A 231 40.32 25.74 7.85
N GLY A 232 39.00 25.88 8.04
CA GLY A 232 38.29 25.27 9.15
C GLY A 232 38.34 23.74 9.08
N THR A 233 38.42 23.09 10.22
CA THR A 233 38.37 21.63 10.35
C THR A 233 37.40 21.24 11.45
N ILE A 234 36.70 20.12 11.25
CA ILE A 234 35.75 19.56 12.23
C ILE A 234 36.26 18.18 12.63
N THR A 235 36.34 17.89 13.91
CA THR A 235 36.61 16.54 14.42
C THR A 235 35.38 16.02 15.12
N LEU A 236 34.71 15.03 14.53
CA LEU A 236 33.52 14.41 15.12
C LEU A 236 33.94 13.33 16.12
N TYR A 237 33.19 13.22 17.23
CA TYR A 237 33.38 12.17 18.22
C TYR A 237 32.18 11.22 18.19
N ARG A 238 32.46 9.92 18.22
CA ARG A 238 31.45 8.90 18.51
C ARG A 238 31.63 8.35 19.92
N SER A 239 30.52 7.94 20.51
CA SER A 239 30.49 7.23 21.78
C SER A 239 29.91 5.83 21.57
N ALA A 240 30.08 4.92 22.53
CA ALA A 240 29.47 3.59 22.45
C ALA A 240 27.94 3.64 22.34
N ALA A 241 27.29 4.68 22.89
CA ALA A 241 25.84 4.83 22.90
C ALA A 241 25.30 5.60 21.68
N CYS A 242 26.13 6.39 20.99
CA CYS A 242 25.67 7.28 19.93
C CYS A 242 26.80 7.58 18.93
N SER A 243 26.51 7.34 17.64
CA SER A 243 27.34 7.79 16.51
C SER A 243 26.65 8.97 15.84
N PRO A 244 27.35 10.10 15.60
CA PRO A 244 26.77 11.25 14.90
C PRO A 244 26.59 10.99 13.39
N LEU A 245 27.25 9.97 12.85
CA LEU A 245 27.14 9.56 11.45
C LEU A 245 26.44 8.21 11.34
N ILE A 246 25.67 8.05 10.27
CA ILE A 246 25.07 6.77 9.87
C ILE A 246 26.19 5.80 9.50
N LYS A 247 27.14 6.24 8.66
CA LYS A 247 28.28 5.44 8.23
C LYS A 247 29.59 6.06 8.74
N TRP A 248 30.25 5.34 9.63
CA TRP A 248 31.60 5.71 10.04
C TRP A 248 32.63 5.28 8.99
N PRO A 249 33.50 6.19 8.49
CA PRO A 249 34.48 5.85 7.45
C PRO A 249 35.39 4.68 7.84
N THR A 250 35.67 3.81 6.88
CA THR A 250 36.37 2.53 7.12
C THR A 250 37.78 2.75 7.66
N ALA A 251 38.47 3.77 7.15
CA ALA A 251 39.82 4.16 7.61
C ALA A 251 39.85 4.52 9.11
N PHE A 252 38.72 4.92 9.70
CA PHE A 252 38.59 5.31 11.10
C PHE A 252 37.74 4.34 11.91
N LYS A 253 37.50 3.11 11.41
CA LYS A 253 36.62 2.14 12.07
C LYS A 253 36.98 1.89 13.54
N GLN A 254 38.26 1.92 13.91
CA GLN A 254 38.72 1.70 15.29
C GLN A 254 38.83 2.99 16.11
N SER A 255 38.84 4.16 15.45
CA SER A 255 38.98 5.45 16.11
C SER A 255 37.60 5.97 16.56
N ASN A 256 37.57 6.58 17.75
CA ASN A 256 36.38 7.31 18.23
C ASN A 256 36.35 8.77 17.74
N GLN A 257 37.39 9.19 17.02
CA GLN A 257 37.54 10.53 16.46
C GLN A 257 37.64 10.44 14.95
N LEU A 258 36.88 11.30 14.26
CA LEU A 258 36.90 11.42 12.82
C LEU A 258 37.27 12.87 12.43
N PRO A 259 38.52 13.13 12.03
CA PRO A 259 38.92 14.44 11.52
C PRO A 259 38.38 14.63 10.10
N LEU A 260 37.53 15.63 9.92
CA LEU A 260 37.03 16.11 8.64
C LEU A 260 37.85 17.32 8.23
N VAL A 261 38.86 17.06 7.39
CA VAL A 261 39.80 18.06 6.90
C VAL A 261 39.67 18.17 5.39
N ALA A 262 39.20 19.32 4.92
CA ALA A 262 39.23 19.65 3.50
C ALA A 262 40.60 20.22 3.14
N THR A 263 41.22 19.67 2.11
CA THR A 263 42.53 20.10 1.59
C THR A 263 42.41 20.45 0.11
N GLN A 264 43.20 21.42 -0.35
CA GLN A 264 43.30 21.68 -1.79
C GLN A 264 43.97 20.48 -2.47
N GLY A 265 43.35 19.94 -3.52
CA GLY A 265 43.89 18.81 -4.27
C GLY A 265 42.83 17.81 -4.72
N PRO A 266 43.24 16.63 -5.20
CA PRO A 266 42.33 15.59 -5.66
C PRO A 266 41.37 15.14 -4.56
N VAL A 267 40.13 14.85 -4.95
CA VAL A 267 39.02 14.49 -4.06
C VAL A 267 39.27 13.16 -3.32
N MET A 268 40.07 12.28 -3.90
CA MET A 268 40.35 10.94 -3.38
C MET A 268 41.67 10.83 -2.60
N GLN A 269 42.29 11.95 -2.23
CA GLN A 269 43.57 11.97 -1.52
C GLN A 269 43.46 12.58 -0.13
N HIS A 270 44.25 12.06 0.82
CA HIS A 270 44.37 12.60 2.19
C HIS A 270 43.01 12.78 2.89
N GLY A 271 42.78 13.94 3.53
CA GLY A 271 41.53 14.26 4.22
C GLY A 271 40.31 14.33 3.30
N ASN A 272 40.52 14.59 1.99
CA ASN A 272 39.42 14.65 1.03
C ASN A 272 38.79 13.27 0.79
N ALA A 273 39.57 12.19 0.90
CA ALA A 273 39.06 10.83 0.76
C ALA A 273 37.99 10.54 1.82
N ILE A 274 38.22 10.98 3.07
CA ILE A 274 37.27 10.81 4.19
C ILE A 274 35.94 11.51 3.88
N LEU A 275 36.00 12.77 3.42
CA LEU A 275 34.83 13.54 3.03
C LEU A 275 34.09 12.91 1.84
N SER A 276 34.82 12.22 0.96
CA SER A 276 34.27 11.54 -0.21
C SER A 276 33.60 10.20 0.13
N GLU A 277 34.02 9.55 1.23
CA GLU A 277 33.43 8.31 1.73
C GLU A 277 32.10 8.52 2.49
N LEU A 278 31.77 9.76 2.87
CA LEU A 278 30.52 10.07 3.59
C LEU A 278 29.28 9.70 2.76
N GLY A 279 28.29 9.10 3.42
CA GLY A 279 26.97 8.86 2.85
C GLY A 279 26.21 10.15 2.52
N SER A 280 25.04 10.03 1.90
CA SER A 280 24.23 11.17 1.48
C SER A 280 23.77 12.02 2.66
N SER A 281 23.22 11.38 3.69
CA SER A 281 22.76 12.06 4.91
C SER A 281 23.93 12.63 5.70
N ASP A 282 25.01 11.86 5.83
CA ASP A 282 26.22 12.26 6.54
C ASP A 282 26.89 13.48 5.89
N TRP A 283 27.01 13.49 4.57
CA TRP A 283 27.54 14.61 3.80
C TRP A 283 26.69 15.88 3.98
N LEU A 284 25.36 15.74 3.90
CA LEU A 284 24.44 16.83 4.14
C LEU A 284 24.56 17.37 5.57
N MET A 285 24.64 16.47 6.55
CA MET A 285 24.80 16.80 7.96
C MET A 285 26.08 17.63 8.17
N VAL A 286 27.21 17.19 7.62
CA VAL A 286 28.49 17.93 7.72
C VAL A 286 28.39 19.32 7.07
N CYS A 287 27.85 19.41 5.86
CA CYS A 287 27.63 20.70 5.19
C CYS A 287 26.79 21.64 6.05
N GLU A 288 25.71 21.13 6.65
CA GLU A 288 24.82 21.95 7.47
C GLU A 288 25.43 22.30 8.83
N LEU A 289 26.20 21.38 9.42
CA LEU A 289 26.94 21.61 10.65
C LEU A 289 27.94 22.77 10.48
N VAL A 290 28.70 22.80 9.38
CA VAL A 290 29.64 23.89 9.07
C VAL A 290 28.92 25.23 9.04
N ARG A 291 27.76 25.32 8.37
CA ARG A 291 26.97 26.56 8.29
C ARG A 291 26.39 26.97 9.63
N LYS A 292 25.89 26.02 10.41
CA LYS A 292 25.36 26.25 11.75
C LYS A 292 26.43 26.75 12.71
N VAL A 293 27.64 26.17 12.67
CA VAL A 293 28.81 26.64 13.41
C VAL A 293 29.18 28.07 12.99
N LEU A 294 29.31 28.32 11.68
CA LEU A 294 29.67 29.66 11.17
C LEU A 294 28.67 30.73 11.65
N ARG A 295 27.36 30.41 11.64
CA ARG A 295 26.30 31.31 12.12
C ARG A 295 26.31 31.47 13.63
N ALA A 296 26.48 30.39 14.38
CA ALA A 296 26.58 30.44 15.83
C ALA A 296 27.74 31.34 16.26
N VAL A 297 28.90 31.24 15.61
CA VAL A 297 30.07 32.08 15.87
C VAL A 297 29.82 33.54 15.54
N LYS A 298 29.14 33.83 14.43
CA LYS A 298 28.77 35.20 14.02
C LYS A 298 27.83 35.86 15.05
N ASN A 299 26.78 35.15 15.45
CA ASN A 299 25.70 35.67 16.30
C ASN A 299 26.01 35.63 17.80
N THR A 300 26.92 34.77 18.23
CA THR A 300 27.28 34.64 19.64
C THR A 300 28.35 35.68 19.99
N GLU A 301 28.22 36.28 21.17
CA GLU A 301 29.31 36.96 21.85
C GLU A 301 30.34 35.95 22.37
N LEU A 302 31.00 35.24 21.45
CA LEU A 302 32.19 34.42 21.72
C LEU A 302 33.36 35.28 22.22
N THR A 303 33.19 36.60 22.30
CA THR A 303 34.07 37.56 22.96
C THR A 303 34.37 37.20 24.42
N LYS A 304 33.59 36.29 25.03
CA LYS A 304 33.86 35.74 26.37
C LYS A 304 35.08 34.83 26.44
N PHE A 305 35.61 34.35 25.31
CA PHE A 305 36.79 33.50 25.27
C PHE A 305 38.04 34.34 25.01
N ALA A 306 38.73 34.72 26.09
CA ALA A 306 40.01 35.43 26.00
C ALA A 306 40.98 34.63 25.12
N ASN A 307 41.62 35.29 24.15
CA ASN A 307 42.60 34.76 23.18
C ASN A 307 42.03 34.02 21.94
N PHE A 308 40.71 33.92 21.75
CA PHE A 308 40.16 33.32 20.53
C PHE A 308 40.05 34.34 19.38
N ASN A 309 40.74 34.09 18.27
CA ASN A 309 40.65 34.93 17.08
C ASN A 309 39.36 34.64 16.28
N LYS A 310 38.29 35.36 16.63
CA LYS A 310 36.96 35.21 16.00
C LYS A 310 37.00 35.40 14.49
N ASP A 311 37.75 36.38 13.99
CA ASP A 311 37.78 36.72 12.57
C ASP A 311 38.49 35.63 11.75
N GLU A 312 39.61 35.12 12.25
CA GLU A 312 40.31 33.98 11.64
C GLU A 312 39.43 32.73 11.60
N PHE A 313 38.69 32.44 12.67
CA PHE A 313 37.75 31.33 12.70
C PHE A 313 36.64 31.47 11.65
N ILE A 314 36.01 32.65 11.58
CA ILE A 314 34.95 32.94 10.61
C ILE A 314 35.49 32.79 9.19
N ASN A 315 36.68 33.32 8.91
CA ASN A 315 37.30 33.21 7.59
C ASN A 315 37.60 31.74 7.24
N GLY A 316 38.23 31.00 8.15
CA GLY A 316 38.57 29.59 7.92
C GLY A 316 37.35 28.70 7.67
N PHE A 317 36.26 28.88 8.43
CA PHE A 317 35.02 28.14 8.22
C PHE A 317 34.23 28.61 6.99
N SER A 318 34.36 29.87 6.58
CA SER A 318 33.78 30.34 5.32
C SER A 318 34.50 29.72 4.11
N VAL A 319 35.83 29.57 4.18
CA VAL A 319 36.61 28.84 3.18
C VAL A 319 36.18 27.37 3.14
N LEU A 320 36.01 26.72 4.30
CA LEU A 320 35.52 25.35 4.36
C LEU A 320 34.12 25.20 3.73
N ASP A 321 33.17 26.07 4.06
CA ASP A 321 31.81 26.03 3.47
C ASP A 321 31.87 26.18 1.95
N HIS A 322 32.68 27.11 1.43
CA HIS A 322 32.88 27.27 -0.02
C HIS A 322 33.50 26.01 -0.66
N LEU A 323 34.48 25.38 -0.02
CA LEU A 323 35.07 24.13 -0.51
C LEU A 323 34.05 22.98 -0.54
N LEU A 324 33.20 22.87 0.48
CA LEU A 324 32.16 21.84 0.53
C LEU A 324 31.05 22.09 -0.50
N GLN A 325 30.69 23.35 -0.77
CA GLN A 325 29.73 23.71 -1.82
C GLN A 325 30.26 23.44 -3.23
N GLY A 326 31.57 23.64 -3.45
CA GLY A 326 32.26 23.30 -4.69
C GLY A 326 32.70 21.85 -4.79
N TRP A 327 32.30 20.98 -3.85
CA TRP A 327 32.73 19.58 -3.87
C TRP A 327 32.17 18.85 -5.09
N PRO A 328 32.95 18.01 -5.78
CA PRO A 328 32.46 17.31 -6.96
C PRO A 328 31.25 16.43 -6.66
N GLY A 329 30.35 16.34 -7.65
CA GLY A 329 29.17 15.49 -7.59
C GLY A 329 29.53 14.01 -7.61
N LEU A 330 29.85 13.46 -6.45
CA LEU A 330 30.10 12.03 -6.26
C LEU A 330 28.80 11.27 -6.05
N LEU A 331 28.79 9.98 -6.40
CA LEU A 331 27.73 9.06 -5.99
C LEU A 331 27.86 8.81 -4.49
N ARG A 332 26.88 9.27 -3.73
CA ARG A 332 26.77 9.04 -2.29
C ARG A 332 25.54 8.20 -2.03
N TYR A 333 25.60 7.37 -1.00
CA TYR A 333 24.49 6.53 -0.54
C TYR A 333 24.70 6.24 0.95
N ASP A 334 23.62 6.06 1.69
CA ASP A 334 23.70 5.80 3.15
C ASP A 334 23.94 4.32 3.45
N ASP A 335 23.39 3.44 2.62
CA ASP A 335 23.50 1.99 2.82
C ASP A 335 23.53 1.24 1.48
N VAL A 336 24.07 0.02 1.51
CA VAL A 336 24.15 -0.90 0.37
C VAL A 336 23.76 -2.31 0.81
N LEU A 337 22.83 -2.90 0.07
CA LEU A 337 22.21 -4.19 0.38
C LEU A 337 22.22 -5.11 -0.83
N ILE A 338 22.11 -6.42 -0.61
CA ILE A 338 21.85 -7.42 -1.66
C ILE A 338 20.37 -7.81 -1.58
N SER A 339 19.64 -7.64 -2.69
CA SER A 339 18.22 -8.06 -2.77
C SER A 339 18.08 -9.53 -3.17
N SER A 340 18.92 -9.99 -4.09
CA SER A 340 18.91 -11.35 -4.60
C SER A 340 20.25 -11.74 -5.22
N THR A 341 20.51 -13.04 -5.26
CA THR A 341 21.64 -13.64 -5.98
C THR A 341 21.12 -14.75 -6.90
N ALA A 342 21.77 -14.93 -8.04
CA ALA A 342 21.49 -16.03 -8.96
C ALA A 342 22.79 -16.72 -9.31
N ASN A 343 22.80 -18.06 -9.29
CA ASN A 343 23.95 -18.88 -9.64
C ASN A 343 23.48 -20.03 -10.54
N LEU A 344 23.33 -19.73 -11.83
CA LEU A 344 23.03 -20.68 -12.90
C LEU A 344 24.33 -21.04 -13.64
N ASP A 345 24.38 -22.19 -14.29
CA ASP A 345 25.58 -22.73 -14.95
C ASP A 345 26.26 -21.73 -15.90
N ASN A 346 25.46 -20.98 -16.67
CA ASN A 346 25.94 -19.98 -17.63
C ASN A 346 25.69 -18.52 -17.20
N TYR A 347 25.15 -18.31 -16.00
CA TYR A 347 24.72 -16.99 -15.56
C TYR A 347 24.79 -16.83 -14.05
N GLN A 348 25.63 -15.90 -13.60
CA GLN A 348 25.76 -15.55 -12.19
C GLN A 348 25.46 -14.05 -12.02
N SER A 349 24.71 -13.68 -10.99
CA SER A 349 24.39 -12.27 -10.75
C SER A 349 24.12 -11.95 -9.28
N ILE A 350 24.38 -10.70 -8.93
CA ILE A 350 24.00 -10.09 -7.65
C ILE A 350 23.19 -8.81 -7.92
N SER A 351 22.01 -8.70 -7.32
CA SER A 351 21.22 -7.47 -7.34
C SER A 351 21.59 -6.62 -6.13
N ILE A 352 21.99 -5.38 -6.38
CA ILE A 352 22.49 -4.42 -5.39
C ILE A 352 21.49 -3.29 -5.25
N ILE A 353 21.07 -3.02 -4.02
CA ILE A 353 20.22 -1.89 -3.66
C ILE A 353 21.05 -0.86 -2.91
N LEU A 354 21.01 0.39 -3.37
CA LEU A 354 21.58 1.55 -2.70
C LEU A 354 20.47 2.39 -2.07
N LYS A 355 20.64 2.79 -0.80
CA LYS A 355 19.67 3.61 -0.06
C LYS A 355 20.08 5.07 -0.01
N ASN A 356 19.09 5.96 -0.17
CA ASN A 356 19.25 7.41 -0.18
C ASN A 356 20.40 7.86 -1.10
N VAL A 357 20.33 7.45 -2.36
CA VAL A 357 21.37 7.76 -3.35
C VAL A 357 21.31 9.23 -3.73
N ARG A 358 22.48 9.86 -3.81
CA ARG A 358 22.64 11.21 -4.34
C ARG A 358 23.75 11.26 -5.37
N LEU A 359 23.49 11.92 -6.49
CA LEU A 359 24.48 12.25 -7.50
C LEU A 359 24.28 13.70 -7.94
N GLY A 360 25.12 14.60 -7.44
CA GLY A 360 24.93 16.04 -7.60
C GLY A 360 23.60 16.49 -6.96
N HIS A 361 22.67 16.98 -7.78
CA HIS A 361 21.34 17.42 -7.35
C HIS A 361 20.28 16.32 -7.43
N LYS A 362 20.55 15.21 -8.13
CA LYS A 362 19.61 14.09 -8.23
C LYS A 362 19.64 13.27 -6.95
N VAL A 363 18.45 12.89 -6.47
CA VAL A 363 18.27 12.09 -5.25
C VAL A 363 17.28 10.98 -5.52
N TRP A 364 17.63 9.77 -5.10
CA TRP A 364 16.78 8.59 -5.17
C TRP A 364 16.68 7.96 -3.78
N PRO A 365 15.49 7.80 -3.19
CA PRO A 365 15.33 7.13 -1.90
C PRO A 365 15.92 5.72 -1.92
N GLU A 366 15.82 5.06 -3.06
CA GLU A 366 16.34 3.73 -3.33
C GLU A 366 16.72 3.64 -4.81
N PHE A 367 17.83 2.96 -5.11
CA PHE A 367 18.25 2.67 -6.47
C PHE A 367 18.78 1.24 -6.55
N GLU A 368 18.16 0.43 -7.40
CA GLU A 368 18.55 -0.97 -7.63
C GLU A 368 19.19 -1.13 -9.00
N TYR A 369 20.27 -1.90 -9.04
CA TYR A 369 20.88 -2.38 -10.28
C TYR A 369 21.45 -3.78 -10.06
N LYS A 370 21.72 -4.49 -11.15
CA LYS A 370 22.27 -5.85 -11.06
C LYS A 370 23.63 -5.92 -11.73
N LEU A 371 24.57 -6.52 -11.03
CA LEU A 371 25.87 -6.91 -11.56
C LEU A 371 25.81 -8.39 -11.93
N ALA A 372 26.03 -8.72 -13.19
CA ALA A 372 25.99 -10.10 -13.66
C ALA A 372 27.22 -10.46 -14.50
N SER A 373 27.45 -11.75 -14.67
CA SER A 373 28.42 -12.32 -15.60
C SER A 373 27.76 -13.47 -16.36
N ALA A 374 27.75 -13.37 -17.68
CA ALA A 374 27.43 -14.48 -18.56
C ALA A 374 28.71 -15.22 -18.89
N ASN A 375 28.77 -16.53 -18.64
CA ASN A 375 29.93 -17.32 -19.02
C ASN A 375 29.43 -18.49 -19.87
N ASP A 376 30.08 -18.74 -20.99
CA ASP A 376 29.88 -20.00 -21.69
C ASP A 376 30.42 -21.17 -20.85
N ILE A 377 29.99 -22.39 -21.15
CA ILE A 377 30.31 -23.62 -20.39
C ILE A 377 31.82 -23.82 -20.18
N ASN A 378 32.65 -23.24 -21.05
CA ASN A 378 34.12 -23.34 -21.01
C ASN A 378 34.82 -22.06 -20.54
N GLU A 379 34.08 -20.99 -20.25
CA GLU A 379 34.65 -19.72 -19.84
C GLU A 379 34.73 -19.60 -18.33
N SER A 380 35.86 -19.09 -17.84
CA SER A 380 36.00 -18.72 -16.43
C SER A 380 35.00 -17.63 -16.08
N PHE A 381 34.56 -17.58 -14.82
CA PHE A 381 33.69 -16.51 -14.36
C PHE A 381 34.30 -15.11 -14.54
N GLY A 382 33.44 -14.16 -14.91
CA GLY A 382 33.78 -12.75 -14.98
C GLY A 382 34.31 -12.33 -16.34
N GLN A 383 34.33 -13.20 -17.36
CA GLN A 383 34.83 -12.85 -18.69
C GLN A 383 33.89 -11.90 -19.44
N ASN A 384 32.56 -12.05 -19.27
CA ASN A 384 31.56 -11.16 -19.86
C ASN A 384 30.66 -10.54 -18.79
N PRO A 385 31.20 -9.59 -17.99
CA PRO A 385 30.41 -8.92 -16.99
C PRO A 385 29.45 -7.91 -17.61
N ARG A 386 28.34 -7.65 -16.93
CA ARG A 386 27.33 -6.69 -17.36
C ARG A 386 26.67 -5.99 -16.19
N LEU A 387 26.25 -4.76 -16.46
CA LEU A 387 25.35 -4.02 -15.58
C LEU A 387 23.96 -4.02 -16.20
N GLU A 388 22.97 -4.43 -15.41
CA GLU A 388 21.58 -4.53 -15.82
C GLU A 388 20.72 -3.57 -14.99
N PHE A 389 19.93 -2.75 -15.68
CA PHE A 389 19.01 -1.77 -15.11
C PHE A 389 17.58 -2.07 -15.56
N PHE A 390 16.79 -2.64 -14.66
CA PHE A 390 15.40 -3.03 -14.92
C PHE A 390 14.48 -1.84 -15.13
N GLU A 391 13.30 -2.05 -15.71
CA GLU A 391 12.30 -1.00 -15.94
C GLU A 391 11.92 -0.24 -14.66
N SER A 392 11.96 -0.88 -13.49
CA SER A 392 11.78 -0.22 -12.19
C SER A 392 12.75 0.94 -11.93
N SER A 393 13.96 0.87 -12.51
CA SER A 393 15.00 1.90 -12.42
C SER A 393 14.91 2.98 -13.51
N ALA A 394 13.99 2.87 -14.46
CA ALA A 394 13.89 3.77 -15.62
C ALA A 394 13.76 5.25 -15.21
N HIS A 395 13.12 5.53 -14.07
CA HIS A 395 12.95 6.88 -13.53
C HIS A 395 14.28 7.58 -13.16
N ALA A 396 15.38 6.85 -13.04
CA ALA A 396 16.71 7.42 -12.77
C ALA A 396 17.44 7.90 -14.04
N PHE A 397 16.98 7.46 -15.21
CA PHE A 397 17.62 7.70 -16.50
C PHE A 397 16.76 8.63 -17.36
N HIS A 398 17.40 9.47 -18.17
CA HIS A 398 16.70 10.29 -19.17
C HIS A 398 16.44 9.53 -20.47
N SER A 399 17.31 8.58 -20.82
CA SER A 399 17.22 7.77 -22.03
C SER A 399 17.30 6.29 -21.70
N TRP A 400 16.46 5.84 -20.76
CA TRP A 400 16.27 4.42 -20.55
C TRP A 400 15.60 3.78 -21.77
N PHE A 401 16.12 2.64 -22.21
CA PHE A 401 15.52 1.80 -23.24
C PHE A 401 15.79 0.33 -22.95
N ALA A 402 14.90 -0.55 -23.40
CA ALA A 402 15.11 -1.99 -23.31
C ALA A 402 16.09 -2.43 -24.41
N GLU A 403 17.34 -2.73 -24.04
CA GLU A 403 18.29 -3.40 -24.94
C GLU A 403 17.96 -4.88 -25.06
N SER A 404 17.48 -5.47 -23.96
CA SER A 404 17.04 -6.86 -23.86
C SER A 404 15.61 -6.93 -23.35
N ASP A 405 14.80 -7.81 -23.96
CA ASP A 405 13.43 -8.16 -23.56
C ASP A 405 13.28 -9.68 -23.67
N ASP A 406 13.47 -10.37 -22.55
CA ASP A 406 13.38 -11.82 -22.42
C ASP A 406 12.50 -12.20 -21.22
N ASP A 407 12.43 -13.49 -20.86
CA ASP A 407 11.63 -13.99 -19.72
C ASP A 407 12.01 -13.36 -18.37
N ARG A 408 13.15 -12.65 -18.29
CA ARG A 408 13.60 -11.92 -17.09
C ARG A 408 13.12 -10.46 -17.07
N GLY A 409 12.41 -10.04 -18.11
CA GLY A 409 11.85 -8.71 -18.28
C GLY A 409 12.79 -7.73 -18.99
N LYS A 410 12.21 -6.57 -19.33
CA LYS A 410 12.89 -5.48 -20.03
C LYS A 410 13.97 -4.85 -19.17
N ARG A 411 15.16 -4.68 -19.75
CA ARG A 411 16.30 -4.06 -19.09
C ARG A 411 17.19 -3.29 -20.06
N LEU A 412 17.78 -2.21 -19.57
CA LEU A 412 18.96 -1.60 -20.15
C LEU A 412 20.18 -2.40 -19.68
N GLU A 413 20.96 -2.94 -20.60
CA GLU A 413 22.12 -3.77 -20.31
C GLU A 413 23.39 -3.15 -20.90
N LEU A 414 24.37 -2.83 -20.05
CA LEU A 414 25.70 -2.42 -20.50
C LEU A 414 26.65 -3.61 -20.36
N ARG A 415 27.07 -4.17 -21.49
CA ARG A 415 27.96 -5.33 -21.56
C ARG A 415 29.43 -4.92 -21.59
N PHE A 416 30.24 -5.73 -20.97
CA PHE A 416 31.70 -5.64 -20.98
C PHE A 416 32.26 -7.01 -21.38
N ALA A 417 33.44 -6.99 -21.98
CA ALA A 417 34.21 -8.19 -22.26
C ALA A 417 35.66 -7.98 -21.83
N MET A 418 36.15 -8.89 -20.99
CA MET A 418 37.50 -8.83 -20.49
C MET A 418 38.52 -9.00 -21.64
N PRO A 419 39.69 -8.34 -21.55
CA PRO A 419 40.10 -7.44 -20.47
C PRO A 419 39.72 -5.96 -20.69
N HIS A 420 39.25 -5.56 -21.87
CA HIS A 420 39.26 -4.13 -22.28
C HIS A 420 38.04 -3.64 -23.09
N ALA A 421 37.08 -4.50 -23.41
CA ALA A 421 35.98 -4.14 -24.30
C ALA A 421 34.71 -3.77 -23.51
N MET A 422 33.97 -2.79 -24.03
CA MET A 422 32.68 -2.33 -23.54
C MET A 422 31.74 -2.15 -24.73
N ASP A 423 30.45 -2.39 -24.54
CA ASP A 423 29.44 -2.12 -25.56
C ASP A 423 29.30 -0.61 -25.81
N THR A 424 30.09 -0.13 -26.76
CA THR A 424 30.09 1.29 -27.15
C THR A 424 28.82 1.70 -27.87
N ASN A 425 28.06 0.77 -28.46
CA ASN A 425 26.80 1.11 -29.13
C ASN A 425 25.76 1.52 -28.10
N VAL A 426 25.57 0.69 -27.06
CA VAL A 426 24.69 1.04 -25.92
C VAL A 426 25.19 2.32 -25.25
N TRP A 427 26.50 2.41 -24.98
CA TRP A 427 27.09 3.59 -24.33
C TRP A 427 26.83 4.90 -25.09
N ASN A 428 26.95 4.88 -26.42
CA ASN A 428 26.78 6.07 -27.25
C ASN A 428 25.31 6.50 -27.41
N LEU A 429 24.35 5.61 -27.16
CA LEU A 429 22.92 5.93 -27.15
C LEU A 429 22.49 6.64 -25.87
N LEU A 430 23.28 6.56 -24.79
CA LEU A 430 22.97 7.19 -23.52
C LEU A 430 23.28 8.69 -23.53
N GLN A 431 22.48 9.45 -22.78
CA GLN A 431 22.75 10.86 -22.50
C GLN A 431 23.90 11.01 -21.51
N ASP A 432 24.51 12.20 -21.46
CA ASP A 432 25.68 12.43 -20.63
C ASP A 432 25.38 12.31 -19.12
N GLU A 433 24.17 12.68 -18.67
CA GLU A 433 23.77 12.45 -17.28
C GLU A 433 23.62 10.96 -16.94
N ASP A 434 23.16 10.14 -17.89
CA ASP A 434 22.98 8.70 -17.71
C ASP A 434 24.35 8.00 -17.70
N LYS A 435 25.26 8.41 -18.60
CA LYS A 435 26.66 8.01 -18.59
C LYS A 435 27.34 8.38 -17.27
N LEU A 436 27.06 9.56 -16.73
CA LEU A 436 27.61 10.00 -15.45
C LEU A 436 27.13 9.10 -14.30
N LEU A 437 25.84 8.75 -14.26
CA LEU A 437 25.28 7.83 -13.27
C LEU A 437 25.95 6.45 -13.33
N ILE A 438 25.98 5.84 -14.52
CA ILE A 438 26.61 4.52 -14.72
C ILE A 438 28.09 4.57 -14.37
N THR A 439 28.80 5.64 -14.77
CA THR A 439 30.21 5.83 -14.41
C THR A 439 30.39 5.88 -12.90
N ALA A 440 29.55 6.64 -12.21
CA ALA A 440 29.66 6.77 -10.76
C ALA A 440 29.34 5.45 -10.04
N ILE A 441 28.41 4.64 -10.57
CA ILE A 441 28.13 3.29 -10.09
C ILE A 441 29.36 2.38 -10.29
N VAL A 442 29.89 2.30 -11.51
CA VAL A 442 31.05 1.45 -11.83
C VAL A 442 32.28 1.83 -11.00
N VAL A 443 32.56 3.13 -10.85
CA VAL A 443 33.73 3.61 -10.10
C VAL A 443 33.61 3.32 -8.60
N SER A 444 32.40 3.38 -8.05
CA SER A 444 32.14 3.10 -6.62
C SER A 444 31.85 1.63 -6.32
N LEU A 445 31.61 0.80 -7.34
CA LEU A 445 31.27 -0.62 -7.19
C LEU A 445 32.26 -1.41 -6.33
N PRO A 446 33.60 -1.26 -6.44
CA PRO A 446 34.52 -1.94 -5.52
C PRO A 446 34.27 -1.61 -4.05
N THR A 447 34.02 -0.33 -3.73
CA THR A 447 33.71 0.12 -2.37
C THR A 447 32.34 -0.39 -1.91
N GLN A 448 31.36 -0.47 -2.81
CA GLN A 448 30.05 -1.07 -2.53
C GLN A 448 30.20 -2.54 -2.12
N LEU A 449 30.96 -3.33 -2.89
CA LEU A 449 31.23 -4.73 -2.58
C LEU A 449 32.02 -4.89 -1.28
N ASP A 450 33.01 -4.02 -1.01
CA ASP A 450 33.76 -4.06 0.25
C ASP A 450 32.84 -3.84 1.47
N ASN A 451 31.84 -2.95 1.36
CA ASN A 451 30.84 -2.80 2.43
C ASN A 451 29.97 -4.06 2.59
N LEU A 452 29.52 -4.67 1.49
CA LEU A 452 28.71 -5.89 1.51
C LEU A 452 29.46 -7.09 2.11
N ILE A 453 30.76 -7.20 1.83
CA ILE A 453 31.63 -8.21 2.42
C ILE A 453 31.79 -7.96 3.92
N PHE A 454 32.03 -6.69 4.26
CA PHE A 454 32.24 -6.28 5.64
C PHE A 454 31.02 -6.50 6.54
N THR A 455 29.81 -6.24 6.04
CA THR A 455 28.56 -6.51 6.76
C THR A 455 28.20 -7.99 6.79
N GLY A 456 28.92 -8.83 6.04
CA GLY A 456 28.64 -10.25 5.89
C GLY A 456 27.44 -10.53 4.98
N ALA A 457 26.94 -9.55 4.22
CA ALA A 457 25.90 -9.77 3.22
C ALA A 457 26.42 -10.57 2.01
N LEU A 458 27.72 -10.44 1.69
CA LEU A 458 28.41 -11.21 0.65
C LEU A 458 29.56 -12.02 1.28
N GLN A 459 29.48 -13.35 1.25
CA GLN A 459 30.45 -14.24 1.91
C GLN A 459 30.99 -15.33 0.97
N GLY A 460 32.04 -16.03 1.41
CA GLY A 460 32.59 -17.21 0.73
C GLY A 460 33.52 -16.88 -0.45
N ALA A 461 33.81 -17.87 -1.29
CA ALA A 461 34.71 -17.73 -2.44
C ALA A 461 34.20 -16.74 -3.50
N ASP A 462 32.90 -16.44 -3.50
CA ASP A 462 32.25 -15.56 -4.48
C ASP A 462 32.60 -14.09 -4.28
N CYS A 463 32.92 -13.66 -3.06
CA CYS A 463 33.23 -12.26 -2.80
C CYS A 463 34.51 -11.77 -3.50
N THR A 464 35.58 -12.58 -3.47
CA THR A 464 36.84 -12.27 -4.14
C THR A 464 36.65 -12.20 -5.66
N ARG A 465 35.84 -13.12 -6.22
CA ARG A 465 35.52 -13.17 -7.64
C ARG A 465 34.77 -11.91 -8.09
N TRP A 466 33.73 -11.50 -7.37
CA TRP A 466 32.99 -10.28 -7.67
C TRP A 466 33.84 -9.01 -7.53
N LYS A 467 34.77 -8.97 -6.55
CA LYS A 467 35.71 -7.85 -6.39
C LYS A 467 36.68 -7.71 -7.57
N VAL A 468 37.17 -8.82 -8.11
CA VAL A 468 38.00 -8.81 -9.32
C VAL A 468 37.21 -8.28 -10.53
N VAL A 469 35.95 -8.71 -10.67
CA VAL A 469 35.05 -8.21 -11.72
C VAL A 469 34.81 -6.71 -11.59
N SER A 470 34.53 -6.20 -10.38
CA SER A 470 34.26 -4.77 -10.19
C SER A 470 35.46 -3.88 -10.48
N GLU A 471 36.66 -4.27 -10.05
CA GLU A 471 37.89 -3.54 -10.39
C GLU A 471 38.14 -3.55 -11.90
N SER A 472 37.90 -4.68 -12.56
CA SER A 472 38.11 -4.78 -14.00
C SER A 472 37.11 -3.94 -14.79
N LEU A 473 35.82 -3.93 -14.41
CA LEU A 473 34.81 -3.06 -14.99
C LEU A 473 35.22 -1.59 -14.91
N LYS A 474 35.72 -1.17 -13.75
CA LYS A 474 36.25 0.18 -13.53
C LYS A 474 37.42 0.50 -14.46
N GLN A 475 38.38 -0.41 -14.61
CA GLN A 475 39.51 -0.22 -15.54
C GLN A 475 39.06 -0.15 -17.01
N ILE A 476 38.14 -1.02 -17.41
CA ILE A 476 37.58 -1.04 -18.77
C ILE A 476 36.88 0.29 -19.06
N LEU A 477 36.03 0.76 -18.15
CA LEU A 477 35.31 2.00 -18.32
C LEU A 477 36.26 3.20 -18.43
N ILE A 478 37.22 3.34 -17.49
CA ILE A 478 38.21 4.43 -17.51
C ILE A 478 38.96 4.44 -18.84
N ARG A 479 39.40 3.28 -19.33
CA ARG A 479 40.12 3.17 -20.61
C ARG A 479 39.28 3.63 -21.80
N ASN A 480 38.03 3.17 -21.90
CA ASN A 480 37.16 3.45 -23.05
C ASN A 480 36.59 4.89 -23.03
N THR A 481 36.55 5.54 -21.87
CA THR A 481 36.01 6.91 -21.72
C THR A 481 37.10 7.99 -21.69
N SER A 482 38.32 7.64 -21.26
CA SER A 482 39.46 8.58 -21.24
C SER A 482 40.18 8.68 -22.59
N ALA A 483 40.05 7.66 -23.45
CA ALA A 483 40.50 7.73 -24.83
C ALA A 483 39.49 8.59 -25.62
N GLY A 484 39.76 9.89 -25.72
CA GLY A 484 39.04 10.76 -26.68
C GLY A 484 39.07 10.12 -28.08
N PRO A 485 38.11 10.46 -28.96
CA PRO A 485 37.89 9.73 -30.21
C PRO A 485 39.20 9.65 -31.00
N GLU A 486 39.83 8.47 -31.01
CA GLU A 486 40.94 8.21 -31.93
C GLU A 486 40.35 8.35 -33.33
N LYS A 487 40.77 9.41 -34.04
CA LYS A 487 40.46 9.59 -35.45
C LYS A 487 40.67 8.25 -36.16
N PRO A 488 39.72 7.76 -36.97
CA PRO A 488 39.88 6.49 -37.66
C PRO A 488 41.19 6.53 -38.43
N ARG A 489 42.12 5.62 -38.12
CA ARG A 489 43.30 5.38 -38.96
C ARG A 489 42.78 5.02 -40.33
N GLU A 490 42.88 5.99 -41.24
CA GLU A 490 42.55 5.88 -42.65
C GLU A 490 43.34 4.70 -43.23
N LYS A 491 42.66 3.55 -43.37
CA LYS A 491 43.24 2.35 -43.96
C LYS A 491 43.53 2.66 -45.43
N GLY A 492 44.82 2.80 -45.72
CA GLY A 492 45.49 2.60 -47.01
C GLY A 492 44.61 2.67 -48.25
N ARG A 493 44.54 3.86 -48.85
CA ARG A 493 44.21 4.02 -50.27
C ARG A 493 45.22 3.21 -51.09
N LYS A 494 44.73 2.13 -51.72
CA LYS A 494 45.47 1.32 -52.69
C LYS A 494 45.96 2.22 -53.83
N ALA A 495 47.26 2.17 -54.11
CA ALA A 495 47.90 2.83 -55.22
C ALA A 495 47.33 2.33 -56.57
N ALA A 496 46.84 3.27 -57.37
CA ALA A 496 46.52 3.05 -58.77
C ALA A 496 47.82 3.01 -59.59
N LYS A 497 47.98 1.94 -60.37
CA LYS A 497 49.00 1.79 -61.41
C LYS A 497 48.73 2.77 -62.55
N THR A 498 49.77 3.47 -63.00
CA THR A 498 49.82 4.07 -64.35
C THR A 498 51.23 3.85 -64.92
N PRO A 499 51.39 3.51 -66.21
CA PRO A 499 52.66 3.06 -66.76
C PRO A 499 53.49 4.21 -67.38
N SER A 500 54.80 4.09 -67.15
CA SER A 500 55.95 4.48 -67.98
C SER A 500 55.68 5.12 -69.35
N THR A 501 56.25 6.32 -69.58
CA THR A 501 57.06 6.61 -70.78
C THR A 501 57.89 7.90 -70.65
N ALA A 502 59.07 7.88 -71.30
CA ALA A 502 59.86 9.00 -71.84
C ALA A 502 60.80 9.83 -70.92
N ARG A 503 62.00 9.26 -70.72
CA ARG A 503 63.35 9.80 -70.95
C ARG A 503 63.47 11.23 -71.57
N LEU A 504 64.17 12.14 -70.88
CA LEU A 504 65.12 13.10 -71.48
C LEU A 504 66.07 13.72 -70.43
N GLN A 505 67.31 13.93 -70.86
CA GLN A 505 68.50 14.35 -70.12
C GLN A 505 68.57 15.87 -69.91
N THR A 506 69.34 16.31 -68.89
CA THR A 506 70.37 17.41 -68.82
C THR A 506 70.41 17.98 -67.40
N LYS A 507 71.49 17.82 -66.62
CA LYS A 507 72.74 18.61 -66.53
C LYS A 507 72.64 19.89 -65.67
N ASP A 508 73.70 20.07 -64.87
CA ASP A 508 74.20 21.28 -64.18
C ASP A 508 73.57 21.64 -62.81
N LEU A 509 74.32 21.44 -61.71
CA LEU A 509 75.32 22.34 -61.07
C LEU A 509 74.66 23.46 -60.23
N VAL A 510 74.91 23.46 -58.90
CA VAL A 510 75.57 24.54 -58.15
C VAL A 510 75.56 24.24 -56.64
N ARG A 511 76.71 24.53 -56.02
CA ARG A 511 77.07 24.43 -54.61
C ARG A 511 76.38 25.52 -53.75
N LEU A 512 76.19 25.20 -52.44
CA LEU A 512 76.44 25.98 -51.18
C LEU A 512 76.29 27.53 -51.19
N PRO A 513 75.95 28.21 -50.05
CA PRO A 513 76.48 27.88 -48.72
C PRO A 513 75.60 28.15 -47.48
N THR A 514 76.15 27.64 -46.39
CA THR A 514 76.02 28.01 -44.98
C THR A 514 75.82 29.51 -44.68
N SER A 515 75.04 29.81 -43.63
CA SER A 515 75.49 30.70 -42.54
C SER A 515 74.70 30.49 -41.26
N LYS A 516 75.43 30.45 -40.15
CA LYS A 516 74.96 30.55 -38.76
C LYS A 516 74.32 31.92 -38.49
N ASN A 517 73.24 31.95 -37.71
CA ASN A 517 73.18 32.57 -36.38
C ASN A 517 71.88 32.17 -35.68
#